data_AF-A0A3B9QMJ9-F1
#
_entry.id   AF-A0A3B9QMJ9-F1
#
_cell.length_a   1.000
_cell.length_b   1.000
_cell.length_c   1.000
_cell.angle_alpha   90.00
_cell.angle_beta   90.00
_cell.angle_gamma   90.00
#
_symmetry.space_group_name_H-M   'P 1'
#
loop_
_entity.id
_entity.type
_entity.pdbx_description
1 polymer ?
#
loop_
_entity_poly.entity_id
_entity_poly.type
_entity_poly.pdbx_seq_one_letter_code
_entity_poly.pdbx_strand_id
1 'polypeptide(L)'
;MLSKRQLSLLASCQPSPPPYAVLNNFYSTDFGLIEPPPLEVLGGLSRDNPLGLKLWEAGYLCYELQRSGATQLDIDTPGELQVLALHPHLPRELAEVLAQIPKERARAILELLARPGGELLVIGRVSGEALRMLDRQAACRVRALSEERGMEALNRAAQGQVRSLLFPLDPSQLVERLSTLADGVIWDTRVFLAAAGLWPLPEDRFSCDLLLPQRIKTPFLKELARACLAAPIPFLLGGHSLVSGGLYLACELAWEGKTEDSDRWQPLPIRLESRERSGGG
;
A
#
# COMPACT_ATOMS: atom_id res chain seq x y z
N MET A 1 -11.58 6.67 3.56
CA MET A 1 -11.23 8.12 3.63
C MET A 1 -11.28 8.59 5.08
N LEU A 2 -10.53 9.64 5.46
CA LEU A 2 -10.64 10.25 6.79
C LEU A 2 -12.01 10.92 6.94
N SER A 3 -12.67 10.65 8.06
CA SER A 3 -13.95 11.29 8.41
C SER A 3 -13.74 12.77 8.77
N LYS A 4 -14.79 13.60 8.63
CA LYS A 4 -14.79 14.98 9.12
C LYS A 4 -14.37 15.08 10.58
N ARG A 5 -14.81 14.12 11.41
CA ARG A 5 -14.43 14.04 12.82
C ARG A 5 -12.92 13.83 13.00
N GLN A 6 -12.32 12.91 12.25
CA GLN A 6 -10.86 12.68 12.30
C GLN A 6 -10.08 13.92 11.85
N LEU A 7 -10.54 14.61 10.80
CA LEU A 7 -9.92 15.86 10.35
C LEU A 7 -10.06 16.97 11.39
N SER A 8 -11.22 17.12 12.03
CA SER A 8 -11.41 18.07 13.12
C SER A 8 -10.52 17.76 14.31
N LEU A 9 -10.40 16.49 14.71
CA LEU A 9 -9.52 16.06 15.79
C LEU A 9 -8.04 16.35 15.47
N LEU A 10 -7.61 16.09 14.23
CA LEU A 10 -6.27 16.45 13.77
C LEU A 10 -6.06 17.97 13.80
N ALA A 11 -7.00 18.76 13.29
CA ALA A 11 -6.89 20.22 13.27
C ALA A 11 -6.88 20.86 14.67
N SER A 12 -7.44 20.19 15.67
CA SER A 12 -7.49 20.67 17.05
C SER A 12 -6.44 20.04 17.97
N CYS A 13 -5.63 19.08 17.49
CA CYS A 13 -4.67 18.43 18.37
C CYS A 13 -3.53 19.40 18.72
N GLN A 14 -3.14 19.41 19.99
CA GLN A 14 -2.02 20.21 20.49
C GLN A 14 -1.10 19.32 21.34
N PRO A 15 -0.30 18.45 20.71
CA PRO A 15 0.79 17.77 21.39
C PRO A 15 1.66 18.75 22.18
N SER A 16 2.23 18.27 23.27
CA SER A 16 3.10 19.08 24.13
C SER A 16 4.35 18.27 24.49
N PRO A 17 5.53 18.91 24.56
CA PRO A 17 5.79 20.34 24.32
C PRO A 17 5.92 20.71 22.82
N PRO A 18 5.76 21.99 22.45
CA PRO A 18 6.15 22.50 21.12
C PRO A 18 7.69 22.61 20.97
N PRO A 19 8.24 22.61 19.73
CA PRO A 19 7.51 22.51 18.46
C PRO A 19 7.16 21.08 18.06
N TYR A 20 6.02 20.88 17.39
CA TYR A 20 5.57 19.56 16.96
C TYR A 20 4.98 19.53 15.55
N ALA A 21 4.91 18.31 15.00
CA ALA A 21 4.21 18.00 13.76
C ALA A 21 3.48 16.65 13.90
N VAL A 22 2.26 16.55 13.36
CA VAL A 22 1.48 15.31 13.27
C VAL A 22 1.24 15.02 11.79
N LEU A 23 1.90 14.00 11.28
CA LEU A 23 2.03 13.74 9.84
C LEU A 23 1.26 12.47 9.45
N ASN A 24 0.74 12.41 8.23
CA ASN A 24 0.14 11.18 7.72
C ASN A 24 1.18 10.05 7.59
N ASN A 25 2.40 10.41 7.19
CA ASN A 25 3.54 9.52 7.07
C ASN A 25 4.83 10.31 7.29
N PHE A 26 5.62 9.89 8.29
CA PHE A 26 6.84 10.60 8.67
C PHE A 26 7.91 10.58 7.56
N TYR A 27 7.95 9.51 6.78
CA TYR A 27 9.00 9.29 5.76
C TYR A 27 8.65 9.84 4.38
N SER A 28 7.38 10.18 4.14
CA SER A 28 6.87 10.75 2.89
C SER A 28 5.57 11.48 3.22
N THR A 29 5.67 12.76 3.55
CA THR A 29 4.53 13.53 4.04
C THR A 29 3.72 14.12 2.90
N ASP A 30 2.40 13.87 2.91
CA ASP A 30 1.43 14.46 1.98
C ASP A 30 0.53 15.47 2.70
N PHE A 31 0.22 15.21 3.97
CA PHE A 31 -0.53 16.13 4.82
C PHE A 31 -0.19 15.97 6.30
N GLY A 32 -0.43 17.03 7.07
CA GLY A 32 -0.23 17.01 8.51
C GLY A 32 -0.67 18.30 9.19
N LEU A 33 -0.74 18.26 10.52
CA LEU A 33 -0.78 19.44 11.37
C LEU A 33 0.66 19.79 11.74
N ILE A 34 1.08 21.03 11.50
CA ILE A 34 2.47 21.44 11.71
C ILE A 34 2.46 22.80 12.39
N GLU A 35 3.18 22.92 13.52
CA GLU A 35 3.47 24.26 14.04
C GLU A 35 4.37 25.01 13.04
N PRO A 36 4.09 26.29 12.72
CA PRO A 36 4.78 26.99 11.64
C PRO A 36 6.32 26.86 11.72
N PRO A 37 6.95 26.17 10.74
CA PRO A 37 8.39 25.97 10.77
C PRO A 37 9.16 27.23 10.36
N PRO A 38 10.44 27.35 10.81
CA PRO A 38 11.33 28.39 10.30
C PRO A 38 11.42 28.34 8.77
N LEU A 39 11.55 29.51 8.13
CA LEU A 39 11.59 29.62 6.66
C LEU A 39 12.76 28.85 6.06
N GLU A 40 13.85 28.65 6.81
CA GLU A 40 15.02 27.88 6.40
C GLU A 40 14.69 26.41 6.18
N VAL A 41 13.80 25.84 7.00
CA VAL A 41 13.33 24.46 6.86
C VAL A 41 12.52 24.32 5.58
N LEU A 42 11.62 25.27 5.31
CA LEU A 42 10.78 25.26 4.11
C LEU A 42 11.58 25.56 2.83
N GLY A 43 12.53 26.49 2.89
CA GLY A 43 13.33 26.90 1.74
C GLY A 43 14.26 25.80 1.21
N GLY A 44 14.58 24.79 2.03
CA GLY A 44 15.37 23.63 1.62
C GLY A 44 14.56 22.49 0.96
N LEU A 45 13.23 22.61 0.89
CA LEU A 45 12.36 21.57 0.34
C LEU A 45 12.14 21.77 -1.16
N SER A 46 12.54 20.77 -1.95
CA SER A 46 12.16 20.70 -3.38
C SER A 46 10.81 20.01 -3.60
N ARG A 47 10.34 19.27 -2.59
CA ARG A 47 9.06 18.54 -2.51
C ARG A 47 8.65 18.44 -1.05
N ASP A 48 7.41 18.04 -0.81
CA ASP A 48 6.80 17.75 0.49
C ASP A 48 7.31 16.45 1.15
N ASN A 49 7.62 15.40 0.39
CA ASN A 49 8.04 14.10 0.95
C ASN A 49 9.07 14.16 2.12
N PRO A 50 10.18 14.92 2.05
CA PRO A 50 11.17 14.98 3.13
C PRO A 50 10.78 15.86 4.32
N LEU A 51 9.59 16.47 4.34
CA LEU A 51 9.15 17.42 5.35
C LEU A 51 9.26 16.86 6.77
N GLY A 52 8.78 15.64 7.02
CA GLY A 52 8.86 15.02 8.35
C GLY A 52 10.29 14.87 8.88
N LEU A 53 11.21 14.41 8.03
CA LEU A 53 12.62 14.32 8.39
C LEU A 53 13.24 15.70 8.64
N LYS A 54 12.92 16.70 7.80
CA LYS A 54 13.45 18.07 7.92
C LYS A 54 12.95 18.77 9.18
N LEU A 55 11.70 18.54 9.57
CA LEU A 55 11.14 19.04 10.83
C LEU A 55 11.81 18.38 12.02
N TRP A 56 12.01 17.06 11.98
CA TRP A 56 12.73 16.34 13.04
C TRP A 56 14.17 16.83 13.19
N GLU A 57 14.90 17.04 12.09
CA GLU A 57 16.24 17.65 12.09
C GLU A 57 16.25 19.06 12.71
N ALA A 58 15.15 19.81 12.56
CA ALA A 58 14.94 21.13 13.16
C ALA A 58 14.44 21.09 14.62
N GLY A 59 14.34 19.90 15.24
CA GLY A 59 13.96 19.73 16.65
C GLY A 59 12.46 19.56 16.91
N TYR A 60 11.64 19.33 15.89
CA TYR A 60 10.21 19.08 16.07
C TYR A 60 9.96 17.70 16.66
N LEU A 61 9.02 17.63 17.61
CA LEU A 61 8.39 16.37 18.01
C LEU A 61 7.46 15.91 16.88
N CYS A 62 7.91 14.92 16.11
CA CYS A 62 7.17 14.39 14.98
C CYS A 62 6.36 13.16 15.38
N TYR A 63 5.04 13.27 15.28
CA TYR A 63 4.07 12.20 15.46
C TYR A 63 3.57 11.72 14.11
N GLU A 64 3.23 10.44 14.02
CA GLU A 64 2.61 9.87 12.83
C GLU A 64 1.18 9.45 13.14
N LEU A 65 0.26 9.76 12.23
CA LEU A 65 -1.11 9.24 12.28
C LEU A 65 -1.09 7.72 12.16
N GLN A 66 -2.12 7.07 12.71
CA GLN A 66 -2.29 5.64 12.49
C GLN A 66 -2.35 5.35 10.99
N ARG A 67 -1.46 4.46 10.53
CA ARG A 67 -1.43 4.01 9.14
C ARG A 67 -2.70 3.23 8.83
N SER A 68 -3.38 3.65 7.77
CA SER A 68 -4.62 3.08 7.25
C SER A 68 -4.71 3.35 5.75
N GLY A 69 -5.65 2.73 5.05
CA GLY A 69 -5.95 3.09 3.66
C GLY A 69 -6.28 4.58 3.53
N ALA A 70 -6.90 5.18 4.55
CA ALA A 70 -7.25 6.60 4.57
C ALA A 70 -6.05 7.57 4.74
N THR A 71 -4.92 7.12 5.29
CA THR A 71 -3.76 7.97 5.56
C THR A 71 -2.56 7.68 4.66
N GLN A 72 -2.54 6.51 4.00
CA GLN A 72 -1.39 6.03 3.23
C GLN A 72 -1.67 5.83 1.73
N LEU A 73 -2.93 5.81 1.29
CA LEU A 73 -3.26 5.52 -0.10
C LEU A 73 -3.14 6.77 -0.98
N ASP A 74 -2.22 6.69 -1.93
CA ASP A 74 -2.13 7.62 -3.05
C ASP A 74 -2.83 7.03 -4.30
N ILE A 75 -3.31 7.89 -5.19
CA ILE A 75 -3.86 7.46 -6.48
C ILE A 75 -2.81 7.77 -7.56
N ASP A 76 -1.91 6.81 -7.81
CA ASP A 76 -0.77 6.96 -8.73
C ASP A 76 -0.92 6.11 -10.00
N THR A 77 -1.49 4.91 -9.85
CA THR A 77 -1.57 3.88 -10.88
C THR A 77 -2.94 3.19 -10.88
N PRO A 78 -3.33 2.56 -12.00
CA PRO A 78 -4.59 1.83 -12.05
C PRO A 78 -4.67 0.59 -11.14
N GLY A 79 -3.54 0.08 -10.65
CA GLY A 79 -3.48 -1.12 -9.81
C GLY A 79 -4.31 -0.97 -8.54
N GLU A 80 -4.02 0.07 -7.76
CA GLU A 80 -4.74 0.40 -6.53
C GLU A 80 -6.19 0.86 -6.79
N LEU A 81 -6.48 1.41 -7.97
CA LEU A 81 -7.85 1.79 -8.33
C LEU A 81 -8.78 0.57 -8.39
N GLN A 82 -8.28 -0.61 -8.76
CA GLN A 82 -9.07 -1.85 -8.72
C GLN A 82 -9.53 -2.19 -7.29
N VAL A 83 -8.69 -1.89 -6.28
CA VAL A 83 -9.02 -2.04 -4.85
C VAL A 83 -9.95 -0.92 -4.39
N LEU A 84 -9.62 0.33 -4.71
CA LEU A 84 -10.43 1.50 -4.34
C LEU A 84 -11.86 1.41 -4.89
N ALA A 85 -12.04 0.86 -6.08
CA ALA A 85 -13.34 0.68 -6.71
C ALA A 85 -14.27 -0.31 -5.99
N LEU A 86 -13.75 -1.06 -5.00
CA LEU A 86 -14.51 -1.95 -4.11
C LEU A 86 -14.92 -1.27 -2.80
N HIS A 87 -14.44 -0.06 -2.52
CA HIS A 87 -14.78 0.65 -1.29
C HIS A 87 -16.29 1.02 -1.28
N PRO A 88 -17.04 0.70 -0.21
CA PRO A 88 -18.49 0.84 -0.19
C PRO A 88 -18.97 2.29 -0.16
N HIS A 89 -18.16 3.20 0.40
CA HIS A 89 -18.53 4.60 0.63
C HIS A 89 -17.66 5.56 -0.19
N LEU A 90 -17.74 5.46 -1.52
CA LEU A 90 -17.06 6.40 -2.44
C LEU A 90 -17.91 7.66 -2.67
N PRO A 91 -17.30 8.85 -2.78
CA PRO A 91 -17.96 10.02 -3.34
C PRO A 91 -18.53 9.71 -4.73
N ARG A 92 -19.66 10.33 -5.09
CA ARG A 92 -20.39 10.03 -6.33
C ARG A 92 -19.50 10.16 -7.57
N GLU A 93 -18.77 11.26 -7.67
CA GLU A 93 -17.93 11.59 -8.82
C GLU A 93 -16.81 10.54 -8.98
N LEU A 94 -16.23 10.10 -7.86
CA LEU A 94 -15.20 9.06 -7.87
C LEU A 94 -15.79 7.70 -8.23
N ALA A 95 -16.98 7.37 -7.72
CA ALA A 95 -17.67 6.13 -8.07
C ALA A 95 -18.00 6.05 -9.58
N GLU A 96 -18.41 7.16 -10.19
CA GLU A 96 -18.69 7.26 -11.62
C GLU A 96 -17.42 7.00 -12.47
N VAL A 97 -16.28 7.57 -12.08
CA VAL A 97 -14.99 7.32 -12.75
C VAL A 97 -14.53 5.87 -12.57
N LEU A 98 -14.68 5.31 -11.37
CA LEU A 98 -14.24 3.96 -11.05
C LEU A 98 -15.19 2.86 -11.54
N ALA A 99 -16.34 3.21 -12.11
CA ALA A 99 -17.30 2.26 -12.64
C ALA A 99 -16.72 1.40 -13.78
N GLN A 100 -15.76 1.93 -14.53
CA GLN A 100 -15.12 1.26 -15.67
C GLN A 100 -13.87 0.46 -15.29
N ILE A 101 -13.40 0.56 -14.05
CA ILE A 101 -12.21 -0.14 -13.58
C ILE A 101 -12.57 -1.61 -13.27
N PRO A 102 -11.81 -2.60 -13.79
CA PRO A 102 -12.04 -4.01 -13.48
C PRO A 102 -11.81 -4.28 -11.98
N LYS A 103 -12.64 -5.15 -11.39
CA LYS A 103 -12.64 -5.34 -9.92
C LYS A 103 -12.45 -6.80 -9.51
N GLU A 104 -12.54 -7.72 -10.44
CA GLU A 104 -12.60 -9.16 -10.22
C GLU A 104 -11.33 -9.66 -9.52
N ARG A 105 -10.16 -9.21 -9.98
CA ARG A 105 -8.87 -9.58 -9.38
C ARG A 105 -8.68 -8.99 -8.00
N ALA A 106 -9.00 -7.71 -7.83
CA ALA A 106 -8.96 -7.09 -6.51
C ALA A 106 -9.90 -7.82 -5.54
N ARG A 107 -11.12 -8.17 -5.97
CA ARG A 107 -12.07 -8.93 -5.15
C ARG A 107 -11.53 -10.30 -4.75
N ALA A 108 -10.94 -11.04 -5.68
CA ALA A 108 -10.32 -12.32 -5.38
C ALA A 108 -9.16 -12.18 -4.37
N ILE A 109 -8.37 -11.10 -4.45
CA ILE A 109 -7.32 -10.78 -3.47
C ILE A 109 -7.91 -10.44 -2.09
N LEU A 110 -9.00 -9.66 -2.02
CA LEU A 110 -9.69 -9.35 -0.76
C LEU A 110 -10.25 -10.64 -0.11
N GLU A 111 -10.85 -11.52 -0.90
CA GLU A 111 -11.34 -12.82 -0.44
C GLU A 111 -10.19 -13.69 0.09
N LEU A 112 -9.06 -13.72 -0.63
CA LEU A 112 -7.85 -14.43 -0.20
C LEU A 112 -7.30 -13.87 1.11
N LEU A 113 -7.22 -12.55 1.26
CA LEU A 113 -6.76 -11.90 2.49
C LEU A 113 -7.56 -12.34 3.72
N ALA A 114 -8.84 -12.67 3.56
CA ALA A 114 -9.70 -13.14 4.63
C ALA A 114 -9.84 -14.68 4.69
N ARG A 115 -9.03 -15.44 3.95
CA ARG A 115 -9.11 -16.91 3.89
C ARG A 115 -7.99 -17.58 4.70
N PRO A 116 -8.31 -18.23 5.84
CA PRO A 116 -7.35 -19.05 6.57
C PRO A 116 -6.74 -20.14 5.70
N GLY A 117 -5.43 -20.36 5.84
CA GLY A 117 -4.68 -21.37 5.09
C GLY A 117 -4.27 -20.96 3.68
N GLY A 118 -4.87 -19.91 3.11
CA GLY A 118 -4.45 -19.34 1.83
C GLY A 118 -3.04 -18.74 1.90
N GLU A 119 -2.43 -18.54 0.73
CA GLU A 119 -1.11 -17.91 0.60
C GLU A 119 -1.16 -16.73 -0.37
N LEU A 120 -0.79 -15.55 0.09
CA LEU A 120 -0.66 -14.34 -0.73
C LEU A 120 0.83 -14.01 -0.91
N LEU A 121 1.25 -13.73 -2.14
CA LEU A 121 2.60 -13.23 -2.42
C LEU A 121 2.57 -11.74 -2.76
N VAL A 122 3.35 -10.94 -2.03
CA VAL A 122 3.50 -9.49 -2.26
C VAL A 122 4.92 -9.19 -2.75
N ILE A 123 5.05 -8.49 -3.87
CA ILE A 123 6.33 -8.26 -4.55
C ILE A 123 6.54 -6.76 -4.83
N GLY A 124 7.74 -6.26 -4.56
CA GLY A 124 8.21 -4.94 -4.96
C GLY A 124 8.61 -4.07 -3.78
N ARG A 125 8.30 -2.76 -3.80
CA ARG A 125 8.79 -1.80 -2.79
C ARG A 125 7.99 -1.82 -1.47
N VAL A 126 7.77 -3.00 -0.90
CA VAL A 126 6.95 -3.23 0.30
C VAL A 126 7.68 -2.79 1.57
N SER A 127 7.03 -2.00 2.43
CA SER A 127 7.62 -1.58 3.71
C SER A 127 7.47 -2.65 4.81
N GLY A 128 8.36 -2.65 5.79
CA GLY A 128 8.23 -3.52 6.97
C GLY A 128 6.93 -3.26 7.76
N GLU A 129 6.45 -2.03 7.77
CA GLU A 129 5.18 -1.65 8.39
C GLU A 129 3.96 -2.26 7.69
N ALA A 130 3.95 -2.28 6.36
CA ALA A 130 2.89 -2.94 5.59
C ALA A 130 2.92 -4.46 5.82
N LEU A 131 4.11 -5.07 5.87
CA LEU A 131 4.25 -6.50 6.19
C LEU A 131 3.78 -6.82 7.61
N ARG A 132 4.15 -6.00 8.60
CA ARG A 132 3.69 -6.14 9.98
C ARG A 132 2.17 -6.00 10.10
N MET A 133 1.57 -5.09 9.33
CA MET A 133 0.13 -4.94 9.27
C MET A 133 -0.53 -6.21 8.71
N LEU A 134 -0.04 -6.71 7.58
CA LEU A 134 -0.57 -7.92 6.96
C LEU A 134 -0.42 -9.14 7.87
N ASP A 135 0.73 -9.32 8.52
CA ASP A 135 0.97 -10.43 9.47
C ASP A 135 -0.02 -10.43 10.65
N ARG A 136 -0.47 -9.24 11.07
CA ARG A 136 -1.44 -9.08 12.17
C ARG A 136 -2.89 -9.17 11.74
N GLN A 137 -3.20 -8.85 10.49
CA GLN A 137 -4.58 -8.60 10.07
C GLN A 137 -5.05 -9.54 8.96
N ALA A 138 -4.19 -10.02 8.07
CA ALA A 138 -4.59 -10.94 7.02
C ALA A 138 -4.73 -12.37 7.56
N ALA A 139 -5.80 -13.06 7.18
CA ALA A 139 -6.05 -14.47 7.51
C ALA A 139 -5.22 -15.45 6.67
N CYS A 140 -4.89 -15.09 5.44
CA CYS A 140 -3.93 -15.84 4.66
C CYS A 140 -2.50 -15.65 5.19
N ARG A 141 -1.65 -16.62 4.93
CA ARG A 141 -0.19 -16.47 5.08
C ARG A 141 0.33 -15.53 4.01
N VAL A 142 1.26 -14.64 4.39
CA VAL A 142 1.85 -13.68 3.46
C VAL A 142 3.32 -14.03 3.21
N ARG A 143 3.66 -14.20 1.94
CA ARG A 143 5.04 -14.25 1.44
C ARG A 143 5.37 -12.87 0.87
N ALA A 144 6.61 -12.44 1.04
CA ALA A 144 7.02 -11.13 0.56
C ALA A 144 8.40 -11.17 -0.10
N LEU A 145 8.51 -10.51 -1.25
CA LEU A 145 9.78 -10.10 -1.83
C LEU A 145 9.82 -8.57 -1.80
N SER A 146 10.46 -8.02 -0.77
CA SER A 146 10.66 -6.57 -0.61
C SER A 146 12.02 -6.18 -1.19
N GLU A 147 11.99 -5.34 -2.23
CA GLU A 147 13.18 -4.88 -2.95
C GLU A 147 13.11 -3.36 -3.18
N GLU A 148 14.28 -2.72 -3.31
CA GLU A 148 14.40 -1.37 -3.88
C GLU A 148 13.55 -0.29 -3.17
N ARG A 149 13.37 -0.43 -1.85
CA ARG A 149 12.90 0.65 -0.98
C ARG A 149 13.81 1.87 -1.17
N GLY A 150 13.22 3.03 -1.48
CA GLY A 150 13.97 4.25 -1.78
C GLY A 150 14.46 4.36 -3.24
N MET A 151 14.03 3.47 -4.15
CA MET A 151 14.39 3.52 -5.58
C MET A 151 14.26 4.92 -6.18
N GLU A 152 13.15 5.61 -5.90
CA GLU A 152 12.89 6.96 -6.42
C GLU A 152 13.65 8.04 -5.63
N ALA A 153 13.59 7.99 -4.30
CA ALA A 153 14.25 8.96 -3.43
C ALA A 153 15.78 9.02 -3.64
N LEU A 154 16.39 7.88 -3.94
CA LEU A 154 17.83 7.75 -4.25
C LEU A 154 18.13 7.82 -5.75
N ASN A 155 17.12 8.10 -6.58
CA ASN A 155 17.23 8.20 -8.04
C ASN A 155 17.88 6.97 -8.72
N ARG A 156 17.74 5.79 -8.13
CA ARG A 156 18.43 4.56 -8.55
C ARG A 156 17.97 4.09 -9.93
N ALA A 157 16.69 4.27 -10.25
CA ALA A 157 16.13 3.92 -11.55
C ALA A 157 16.79 4.73 -12.69
N ALA A 158 16.90 6.06 -12.52
CA ALA A 158 17.54 6.92 -13.52
C ALA A 158 19.04 6.64 -13.67
N GLN A 159 19.68 6.15 -12.61
CA GLN A 159 21.09 5.75 -12.61
C GLN A 159 21.33 4.31 -13.10
N GLY A 160 20.27 3.56 -13.45
CA GLY A 160 20.40 2.17 -13.89
C GLY A 160 20.92 1.21 -12.80
N GLN A 161 20.70 1.55 -11.54
CA GLN A 161 21.25 0.82 -10.38
C GLN A 161 20.28 -0.18 -9.76
N VAL A 162 19.04 -0.24 -10.28
CA VAL A 162 17.98 -1.09 -9.74
C VAL A 162 18.31 -2.55 -9.98
N ARG A 163 18.16 -3.37 -8.94
CA ARG A 163 18.35 -4.82 -8.97
C ARG A 163 17.08 -5.52 -8.49
N SER A 164 16.82 -6.69 -9.04
CA SER A 164 15.73 -7.56 -8.61
C SER A 164 16.14 -9.02 -8.74
N LEU A 165 15.79 -9.84 -7.75
CA LEU A 165 15.94 -11.30 -7.78
C LEU A 165 15.10 -11.95 -8.88
N LEU A 166 14.09 -11.25 -9.40
CA LEU A 166 13.24 -11.76 -10.47
C LEU A 166 13.83 -11.54 -11.86
N PHE A 167 14.81 -10.63 -12.01
CA PHE A 167 15.49 -10.39 -13.28
C PHE A 167 16.78 -11.22 -13.36
N PRO A 168 17.13 -11.87 -14.50
CA PRO A 168 16.59 -11.69 -15.86
C PRO A 168 15.56 -12.75 -16.30
N LEU A 169 14.68 -13.23 -15.42
CA LEU A 169 13.72 -14.26 -15.78
C LEU A 169 12.71 -13.75 -16.84
N ASP A 170 12.35 -14.64 -17.75
CA ASP A 170 11.32 -14.42 -18.74
C ASP A 170 9.95 -14.17 -18.08
N PRO A 171 9.13 -13.20 -18.53
CA PRO A 171 7.87 -12.86 -17.88
C PRO A 171 6.90 -14.04 -17.77
N SER A 172 6.77 -14.86 -18.82
CA SER A 172 5.83 -15.98 -18.85
C SER A 172 6.23 -17.08 -17.86
N GLN A 173 7.51 -17.47 -17.88
CA GLN A 173 8.06 -18.46 -16.95
C GLN A 173 8.03 -17.98 -15.50
N LEU A 174 8.26 -16.69 -15.29
CA LEU A 174 8.20 -16.07 -13.97
C LEU A 174 6.78 -16.14 -13.42
N VAL A 175 5.76 -15.75 -14.19
CA VAL A 175 4.36 -15.83 -13.76
C VAL A 175 3.95 -17.27 -13.43
N GLU A 176 4.36 -18.25 -14.24
CA GLU A 176 4.13 -19.67 -13.95
C GLU A 176 4.74 -20.06 -12.60
N ARG A 177 6.02 -19.73 -12.37
CA ARG A 177 6.71 -20.01 -11.11
C ARG A 177 6.07 -19.31 -9.92
N LEU A 178 5.67 -18.04 -10.04
CA LEU A 178 4.99 -17.33 -8.96
C LEU A 178 3.64 -17.99 -8.64
N SER A 179 2.95 -18.53 -9.65
CA SER A 179 1.69 -19.25 -9.50
C SER A 179 1.81 -20.57 -8.74
N THR A 180 3.02 -21.13 -8.60
CA THR A 180 3.24 -22.32 -7.76
C THR A 180 3.55 -21.98 -6.30
N LEU A 181 3.74 -20.70 -5.96
CA LEU A 181 4.19 -20.27 -4.63
C LEU A 181 3.06 -19.70 -3.75
N ALA A 182 1.94 -19.32 -4.35
CA ALA A 182 0.84 -18.64 -3.69
C ALA A 182 -0.48 -18.86 -4.43
N ASP A 183 -1.58 -18.49 -3.78
CA ASP A 183 -2.93 -18.49 -4.34
C ASP A 183 -3.32 -17.14 -4.96
N GLY A 184 -2.45 -16.13 -4.87
CA GLY A 184 -2.65 -14.79 -5.42
C GLY A 184 -1.38 -13.95 -5.29
N VAL A 185 -1.24 -12.97 -6.18
CA VAL A 185 -0.05 -12.10 -6.23
C VAL A 185 -0.46 -10.63 -6.29
N ILE A 186 0.15 -9.79 -5.46
CA ILE A 186 0.13 -8.32 -5.60
C ILE A 186 1.55 -7.87 -5.94
N TRP A 187 1.71 -7.12 -7.02
CA TRP A 187 3.03 -6.83 -7.57
C TRP A 187 3.21 -5.39 -8.02
N ASP A 188 4.12 -4.68 -7.37
CA ASP A 188 4.74 -3.46 -7.88
C ASP A 188 5.78 -3.80 -8.96
N THR A 189 5.34 -3.74 -10.22
CA THR A 189 6.13 -4.19 -11.38
C THR A 189 7.28 -3.23 -11.73
N ARG A 190 7.35 -2.05 -11.10
CA ARG A 190 8.30 -0.99 -11.48
C ARG A 190 9.73 -1.42 -11.19
N VAL A 191 9.94 -2.18 -10.12
CA VAL A 191 11.25 -2.74 -9.75
C VAL A 191 11.76 -3.69 -10.83
N PHE A 192 10.89 -4.60 -11.31
CA PHE A 192 11.23 -5.57 -12.34
C PHE A 192 11.55 -4.89 -13.68
N LEU A 193 10.77 -3.89 -14.07
CA LEU A 193 11.02 -3.10 -15.28
C LEU A 193 12.33 -2.32 -15.21
N ALA A 194 12.57 -1.62 -14.10
CA ALA A 194 13.80 -0.86 -13.92
C ALA A 194 15.04 -1.77 -13.86
N ALA A 195 14.95 -2.95 -13.24
CA ALA A 195 16.02 -3.95 -13.26
C ALA A 195 16.32 -4.45 -14.69
N ALA A 196 15.32 -4.51 -15.55
CA ALA A 196 15.46 -4.81 -16.98
C ALA A 196 15.97 -3.63 -17.82
N GLY A 197 16.25 -2.47 -17.21
CA GLY A 197 16.63 -1.24 -17.92
C GLY A 197 15.48 -0.63 -18.74
N LEU A 198 14.24 -1.00 -18.44
CA LEU A 198 13.05 -0.54 -19.15
C LEU A 198 12.30 0.50 -18.32
N TRP A 199 11.92 1.60 -18.96
CA TRP A 199 10.98 2.57 -18.37
C TRP A 199 9.93 3.00 -19.40
N PRO A 200 8.99 2.10 -19.78
CA PRO A 200 7.97 2.40 -20.79
C PRO A 200 7.07 3.57 -20.38
N LEU A 201 6.40 4.18 -21.36
CA LEU A 201 5.46 5.27 -21.13
C LEU A 201 4.33 4.85 -20.17
N PRO A 202 3.71 5.81 -19.46
CA PRO A 202 2.58 5.54 -18.58
C PRO A 202 1.46 4.74 -19.25
N GLU A 203 1.12 5.00 -20.52
CA GLU A 203 0.04 4.27 -21.20
C GLU A 203 0.26 2.75 -21.22
N ASP A 204 1.49 2.31 -21.51
CA ASP A 204 1.84 0.89 -21.54
C ASP A 204 1.87 0.28 -20.13
N ARG A 205 2.45 1.01 -19.16
CA ARG A 205 2.49 0.54 -17.76
C ARG A 205 1.09 0.42 -17.16
N PHE A 206 0.26 1.43 -17.34
CA PHE A 206 -1.12 1.46 -16.85
C PHE A 206 -1.99 0.42 -17.56
N SER A 207 -1.78 0.19 -18.86
CA SER A 207 -2.44 -0.91 -19.57
C SER A 207 -1.98 -2.27 -19.05
N CYS A 208 -0.71 -2.42 -18.65
CA CYS A 208 -0.21 -3.63 -17.98
C CYS A 208 -0.84 -3.82 -16.60
N ASP A 209 -0.97 -2.76 -15.80
CA ASP A 209 -1.59 -2.82 -14.47
C ASP A 209 -3.03 -3.36 -14.50
N LEU A 210 -3.76 -3.00 -15.56
CA LEU A 210 -5.13 -3.43 -15.81
C LEU A 210 -5.24 -4.76 -16.57
N LEU A 211 -4.11 -5.37 -16.95
CA LEU A 211 -4.03 -6.56 -17.80
C LEU A 211 -4.76 -6.41 -19.14
N LEU A 212 -4.49 -5.31 -19.86
CA LEU A 212 -5.05 -4.99 -21.18
C LEU A 212 -3.99 -5.13 -22.29
N PRO A 213 -3.54 -6.36 -22.63
CA PRO A 213 -2.41 -6.58 -23.55
C PRO A 213 -2.63 -6.03 -24.96
N GLN A 214 -3.88 -5.86 -25.38
CA GLN A 214 -4.26 -5.25 -26.65
C GLN A 214 -3.90 -3.76 -26.73
N ARG A 215 -3.71 -3.08 -25.59
CA ARG A 215 -3.33 -1.67 -25.51
C ARG A 215 -1.84 -1.44 -25.26
N ILE A 216 -1.07 -2.51 -25.05
CA ILE A 216 0.36 -2.43 -24.73
C ILE A 216 1.20 -2.55 -26.00
N LYS A 217 2.12 -1.59 -26.20
CA LYS A 217 3.08 -1.57 -27.31
C LYS A 217 4.38 -2.27 -26.95
N THR A 218 4.89 -2.06 -25.74
CA THR A 218 6.14 -2.64 -25.24
C THR A 218 6.04 -4.16 -25.17
N PRO A 219 6.84 -4.93 -25.95
CA PRO A 219 6.71 -6.39 -26.02
C PRO A 219 6.84 -7.07 -24.66
N PHE A 220 7.80 -6.65 -23.84
CA PHE A 220 8.05 -7.20 -22.50
C PHE A 220 6.83 -7.08 -21.58
N LEU A 221 6.20 -5.90 -21.54
CA LEU A 221 4.97 -5.68 -20.76
C LEU A 221 3.77 -6.43 -21.33
N LYS A 222 3.69 -6.52 -22.67
CA LYS A 222 2.61 -7.23 -23.33
C LYS A 222 2.63 -8.73 -23.01
N GLU A 223 3.82 -9.30 -22.94
CA GLU A 223 4.02 -10.68 -22.51
C GLU A 223 3.66 -10.87 -21.04
N LEU A 224 4.20 -10.03 -20.14
CA LEU A 224 3.87 -10.08 -18.72
C LEU A 224 2.36 -10.00 -18.48
N ALA A 225 1.67 -9.05 -19.11
CA ALA A 225 0.23 -8.87 -18.98
C ALA A 225 -0.55 -10.10 -19.49
N ARG A 226 -0.13 -10.72 -20.60
CA ARG A 226 -0.76 -11.94 -21.12
C ARG A 226 -0.57 -13.12 -20.18
N ALA A 227 0.64 -13.30 -19.65
CA ALA A 227 0.94 -14.38 -18.72
C ALA A 227 0.11 -14.22 -17.43
N CYS A 228 0.11 -13.03 -16.82
CA CYS A 228 -0.69 -12.75 -15.63
C CYS A 228 -2.20 -12.91 -15.87
N LEU A 229 -2.69 -12.56 -17.06
CA LEU A 229 -4.11 -12.72 -17.41
C LEU A 229 -4.50 -14.19 -17.60
N ALA A 230 -3.60 -15.03 -18.09
CA ALA A 230 -3.82 -16.46 -18.31
C ALA A 230 -3.52 -17.33 -17.08
N ALA A 231 -2.96 -16.74 -16.01
CA ALA A 231 -2.57 -17.47 -14.82
C ALA A 231 -3.78 -18.07 -14.08
N PRO A 232 -3.61 -19.21 -13.38
CA PRO A 232 -4.70 -19.86 -12.64
C PRO A 232 -5.06 -19.14 -11.33
N ILE A 233 -4.26 -18.15 -10.92
CA ILE A 233 -4.44 -17.36 -9.70
C ILE A 233 -4.53 -15.86 -10.04
N PRO A 234 -5.17 -15.02 -9.21
CA PRO A 234 -5.24 -13.59 -9.45
C PRO A 234 -3.87 -12.90 -9.33
N PHE A 235 -3.49 -12.15 -10.36
CA PHE A 235 -2.38 -11.19 -10.33
C PHE A 235 -2.92 -9.76 -10.32
N LEU A 236 -2.64 -9.01 -9.25
CA LEU A 236 -2.93 -7.59 -9.15
C LEU A 236 -1.63 -6.80 -9.34
N LEU A 237 -1.49 -6.17 -10.51
CA LEU A 237 -0.29 -5.43 -10.90
C LEU A 237 -0.47 -3.92 -10.66
N GLY A 238 0.61 -3.23 -10.30
CA GLY A 238 0.57 -1.79 -10.07
C GLY A 238 1.94 -1.18 -9.77
N GLY A 239 1.93 0.03 -9.22
CA GLY A 239 3.11 0.75 -8.74
C GLY A 239 3.31 0.67 -7.23
N HIS A 240 4.06 1.65 -6.69
CA HIS A 240 4.37 1.68 -5.26
C HIS A 240 3.11 1.78 -4.42
N SER A 241 2.17 2.67 -4.78
CA SER A 241 0.93 2.90 -4.03
C SER A 241 0.17 1.59 -3.77
N LEU A 242 0.06 0.71 -4.78
CA LEU A 242 -0.58 -0.60 -4.63
C LEU A 242 0.05 -1.46 -3.52
N VAL A 243 1.38 -1.44 -3.38
CA VAL A 243 2.12 -2.20 -2.35
C VAL A 243 2.46 -1.39 -1.10
N SER A 244 1.87 -0.20 -0.95
CA SER A 244 1.92 0.63 0.26
C SER A 244 0.50 0.85 0.79
N GLY A 245 -0.11 2.01 0.56
CA GLY A 245 -1.46 2.33 1.01
C GLY A 245 -2.53 1.41 0.42
N GLY A 246 -2.31 0.88 -0.78
CA GLY A 246 -3.17 -0.13 -1.42
C GLY A 246 -3.29 -1.41 -0.60
N LEU A 247 -2.23 -1.86 0.09
CA LEU A 247 -2.28 -3.03 0.97
C LEU A 247 -3.11 -2.77 2.23
N TYR A 248 -2.97 -1.58 2.82
CA TYR A 248 -3.80 -1.18 3.96
C TYR A 248 -5.28 -1.16 3.56
N LEU A 249 -5.60 -0.50 2.44
CA LEU A 249 -6.96 -0.47 1.93
C LEU A 249 -7.50 -1.88 1.63
N ALA A 250 -6.72 -2.72 0.95
CA ALA A 250 -7.14 -4.08 0.60
C ALA A 250 -7.43 -4.92 1.85
N CYS A 251 -6.58 -4.83 2.87
CA CYS A 251 -6.76 -5.56 4.12
C CYS A 251 -7.97 -5.05 4.91
N GLU A 252 -8.16 -3.73 5.00
CA GLU A 252 -9.36 -3.12 5.62
C GLU A 252 -10.63 -3.60 4.93
N LEU A 253 -10.69 -3.55 3.59
CA LEU A 253 -11.85 -3.98 2.83
C LEU A 253 -12.10 -5.50 2.90
N ALA A 254 -11.06 -6.32 3.10
CA ALA A 254 -11.22 -7.76 3.29
C ALA A 254 -12.02 -8.12 4.56
N TRP A 255 -12.01 -7.22 5.55
CA TRP A 255 -12.71 -7.34 6.83
C TRP A 255 -13.96 -6.46 6.95
N GLU A 256 -14.25 -5.64 5.94
CA GLU A 256 -15.47 -4.83 5.92
C GLU A 256 -16.71 -5.72 6.07
N GLY A 257 -17.54 -5.41 7.07
CA GLY A 257 -18.74 -6.20 7.40
C GLY A 257 -18.49 -7.49 8.21
N LYS A 258 -17.23 -7.84 8.54
CA LYS A 258 -16.85 -9.02 9.34
C LYS A 258 -16.47 -8.61 10.77
N THR A 259 -17.45 -8.12 11.52
CA THR A 259 -17.21 -7.48 12.84
C THR A 259 -17.50 -8.37 14.04
N GLU A 260 -18.07 -9.57 13.84
CA GLU A 260 -18.38 -10.51 14.92
C GLU A 260 -17.11 -11.19 15.45
N ASP A 261 -17.08 -11.53 16.75
CA ASP A 261 -15.90 -12.15 17.36
C ASP A 261 -15.55 -13.52 16.72
N SER A 262 -16.54 -14.23 16.16
CA SER A 262 -16.34 -15.46 15.37
C SER A 262 -15.61 -15.23 14.05
N ASP A 263 -15.69 -14.01 13.51
CA ASP A 263 -15.14 -13.63 12.22
C ASP A 263 -13.80 -12.90 12.34
N ARG A 264 -13.34 -12.63 13.58
CA ARG A 264 -12.10 -11.90 13.82
C ARG A 264 -10.87 -12.79 13.64
N TRP A 265 -9.98 -12.37 12.74
CA TRP A 265 -8.64 -12.93 12.62
C TRP A 265 -7.62 -12.20 13.51
N GLN A 266 -7.87 -12.14 14.82
CA GLN A 266 -6.89 -11.62 15.78
C GLN A 266 -7.06 -12.31 17.14
N PRO A 267 -5.97 -12.46 17.92
CA PRO A 267 -6.08 -12.88 19.31
C PRO A 267 -7.04 -11.96 20.08
N LEU A 268 -7.95 -12.55 20.85
CA LEU A 268 -8.82 -11.77 21.71
C LEU A 268 -8.00 -11.02 22.77
N PRO A 269 -8.32 -9.75 23.06
CA PRO A 269 -7.62 -9.01 24.10
C PRO A 269 -7.87 -9.69 25.45
N ILE A 270 -6.83 -9.80 26.27
CA ILE A 270 -6.97 -10.24 27.65
C ILE A 270 -7.69 -9.11 28.42
N ARG A 271 -8.92 -9.38 28.86
CA ARG A 271 -9.64 -8.51 29.79
C ARG A 271 -9.22 -8.87 31.21
N LEU A 272 -8.22 -8.19 31.73
CA LEU A 272 -7.88 -8.28 33.15
C LEU A 272 -8.89 -7.44 33.94
N GLU A 273 -9.99 -8.04 34.38
CA GLU A 273 -10.85 -7.42 35.38
C GLU A 273 -10.12 -7.44 36.73
N SER A 274 -9.81 -6.26 37.26
CA SER A 274 -9.34 -6.14 38.64
C SER A 274 -10.47 -6.58 39.56
N ARG A 275 -10.37 -7.77 40.15
CA ARG A 275 -11.14 -8.12 41.35
C ARG A 275 -10.61 -7.24 42.49
N GLU A 276 -11.11 -6.01 42.59
CA GLU A 276 -11.13 -5.35 43.88
C GLU A 276 -11.94 -6.26 44.82
N ARG A 277 -11.25 -6.86 45.78
CA ARG A 277 -11.90 -7.54 46.90
C ARG A 277 -12.62 -6.46 47.71
N SER A 278 -13.87 -6.19 47.35
CA SER A 278 -14.82 -5.55 48.25
C SER A 278 -15.21 -6.56 49.33
N GLY A 279 -14.69 -6.34 50.53
CA GLY A 279 -15.00 -7.07 51.77
C GLY A 279 -13.80 -6.95 52.72
N GLY A 280 -13.74 -6.03 53.68
CA GLY A 280 -14.84 -5.50 54.49
C GLY A 280 -15.08 -6.46 55.66
N GLY A 281 -14.50 -6.15 56.82
CA GLY A 281 -14.61 -6.92 58.07
C GLY A 281 -13.29 -7.06 58.79
#